data_AF-K0J2H5-F1
#
_entry.id   AF-K0J2H5-F1
#
_cell.length_a   1.000
_cell.length_b   1.000
_cell.length_c   1.000
_cell.angle_alpha   90.00
_cell.angle_beta   90.00
_cell.angle_gamma   90.00
#
_symmetry.space_group_name_H-M   'P 1'
#
loop_
_entity.id
_entity.type
_entity.pdbx_description
1 polymer ?
#
loop_
_entity_poly.entity_id
_entity_poly.type
_entity_poly.pdbx_seq_one_letter_code
_entity_poly.pdbx_strand_id
1 'polypeptide(L)'
;MRNKKRRLPVFRELGNRFSKVIIGIEMFLAALIIITVLAGAIALIVSTIQEGVAEHLLDYDNFQNILSYLLILIIGLELAIMLIQHQPSNIVDVMIYATARKMLIYSTDMVDGLIGVISIGILFIIKVALYRAKISEDNSTKKYT
;
A
#
# COMPACT_ATOMS: atom_id res chain seq x y z
N MET A 1 -0.81 -32.07 40.89
CA MET A 1 -1.66 -32.54 39.77
C MET A 1 -1.49 -31.60 38.58
N ARG A 2 -0.88 -32.05 37.47
CA ARG A 2 -0.45 -31.21 36.34
C ARG A 2 -1.31 -31.54 35.10
N ASN A 3 -2.38 -30.77 34.88
CA ASN A 3 -3.28 -31.01 33.75
C ASN A 3 -2.91 -30.12 32.56
N LYS A 4 -2.03 -30.64 31.68
CA LYS A 4 -1.57 -29.97 30.46
C LYS A 4 -2.58 -30.30 29.34
N LYS A 5 -3.47 -29.34 29.03
CA LYS A 5 -4.40 -29.39 27.89
C LYS A 5 -3.67 -29.86 26.63
N ARG A 6 -4.05 -31.03 26.13
CA ARG A 6 -3.64 -31.56 24.82
C ARG A 6 -4.17 -30.61 23.74
N ARG A 7 -3.27 -29.94 23.01
CA ARG A 7 -3.64 -29.20 21.80
C ARG A 7 -3.87 -30.23 20.67
N LEU A 8 -5.06 -30.18 20.09
CA LEU A 8 -5.57 -31.11 19.08
C LEU A 8 -4.78 -31.00 17.76
N PRO A 9 -4.41 -32.13 17.10
CA PRO A 9 -3.62 -32.16 15.86
C PRO A 9 -4.38 -31.72 14.59
N VAL A 10 -5.71 -31.60 14.64
CA VAL A 10 -6.59 -31.31 13.47
C VAL A 10 -6.40 -29.90 12.89
N PHE A 11 -5.98 -28.92 13.70
CA PHE A 11 -5.81 -27.53 13.25
C PHE A 11 -4.64 -27.31 12.28
N ARG A 12 -3.70 -28.25 12.18
CA ARG A 12 -2.53 -28.13 11.28
C ARG A 12 -2.85 -28.51 9.83
N GLU A 13 -3.77 -29.44 9.58
CA GLU A 13 -4.07 -29.93 8.22
C GLU A 13 -5.05 -29.04 7.45
N LEU A 14 -5.97 -28.36 8.15
CA LEU A 14 -6.85 -27.36 7.55
C LEU A 14 -6.04 -26.13 7.09
N GLY A 15 -5.12 -25.65 7.95
CA GLY A 15 -4.31 -24.47 7.66
C GLY A 15 -3.57 -24.54 6.33
N ASN A 16 -2.97 -25.69 6.01
CA ASN A 16 -2.15 -25.84 4.80
C ASN A 16 -2.96 -25.81 3.48
N ARG A 17 -4.26 -26.15 3.51
CA ARG A 17 -5.12 -26.05 2.32
C ARG A 17 -5.63 -24.63 2.12
N PHE A 18 -6.05 -23.97 3.21
CA PHE A 18 -6.47 -22.57 3.17
C PHE A 18 -5.34 -21.64 2.74
N SER A 19 -4.13 -21.84 3.27
CA SER A 19 -2.97 -21.02 2.87
C SER A 19 -2.67 -21.11 1.37
N LYS A 20 -2.81 -22.28 0.74
CA LYS A 20 -2.58 -22.42 -0.71
C LYS A 20 -3.64 -21.69 -1.54
N VAL A 21 -4.90 -21.72 -1.11
CA VAL A 21 -5.99 -21.01 -1.79
C VAL A 21 -5.80 -19.50 -1.66
N ILE A 22 -5.42 -19.02 -0.48
CA ILE A 22 -5.15 -17.61 -0.19
C ILE A 22 -4.02 -17.09 -1.09
N ILE A 23 -2.87 -17.79 -1.13
CA ILE A 23 -1.73 -17.43 -1.98
C ILE A 23 -2.12 -17.43 -3.47
N GLY A 24 -2.96 -18.38 -3.89
CA GLY A 24 -3.48 -18.41 -5.27
C GLY A 24 -4.32 -17.19 -5.62
N ILE A 25 -5.21 -16.77 -4.70
CA ILE A 25 -6.04 -15.56 -4.87
C ILE A 25 -5.17 -14.30 -4.88
N GLU A 26 -4.18 -14.21 -4.00
CA GLU A 26 -3.26 -13.07 -3.93
C GLU A 26 -2.45 -12.90 -5.21
N MET A 27 -1.92 -14.00 -5.74
CA MET A 27 -1.19 -13.99 -7.01
C MET A 27 -2.11 -13.56 -8.16
N PHE A 28 -3.36 -14.02 -8.18
CA PHE A 28 -4.34 -13.62 -9.17
C PHE A 28 -4.69 -12.13 -9.08
N LEU A 29 -4.97 -11.61 -7.88
CA LEU A 29 -5.28 -10.20 -7.67
C LEU A 29 -4.10 -9.29 -8.02
N ALA A 30 -2.89 -9.66 -7.62
CA ALA A 30 -1.69 -8.90 -7.96
C ALA A 30 -1.46 -8.87 -9.48
N ALA A 31 -1.71 -9.99 -10.18
CA ALA A 31 -1.66 -10.04 -11.64
C ALA A 31 -2.69 -9.10 -12.30
N LEU A 32 -3.92 -9.06 -11.80
CA LEU A 32 -4.95 -8.13 -12.30
C LEU A 32 -4.56 -6.67 -12.13
N ILE A 33 -3.98 -6.32 -10.97
CA ILE A 33 -3.51 -4.96 -10.72
C ILE A 33 -2.37 -4.60 -11.68
N ILE A 34 -1.40 -5.50 -11.87
CA ILE A 34 -0.28 -5.28 -12.81
C ILE A 34 -0.80 -5.07 -14.24
N ILE A 35 -1.73 -5.91 -14.70
CA ILE A 35 -2.33 -5.76 -16.05
C ILE A 35 -3.04 -4.41 -16.18
N THR A 36 -3.78 -4.00 -15.16
CA THR A 36 -4.50 -2.72 -15.14
C THR A 36 -3.54 -1.54 -15.18
N VAL A 37 -2.45 -1.60 -14.39
CA VAL A 37 -1.40 -0.57 -14.38
C VAL A 37 -0.71 -0.47 -15.75
N LEU A 38 -0.39 -1.60 -16.38
CA LEU A 38 0.21 -1.61 -17.72
C LEU A 38 -0.74 -1.04 -18.77
N ALA A 39 -2.01 -1.45 -18.76
CA ALA A 39 -3.02 -0.92 -19.68
C ALA A 39 -3.22 0.60 -19.47
N GLY A 40 -3.27 1.06 -18.22
CA GLY A 40 -3.39 2.48 -17.89
C GLY A 40 -2.17 3.30 -18.33
N ALA A 41 -0.96 2.76 -18.15
CA ALA A 41 0.26 3.40 -18.63
C ALA A 41 0.29 3.56 -20.14
N ILE A 42 -0.11 2.52 -20.88
CA ILE A 42 -0.21 2.57 -22.36
C ILE A 42 -1.27 3.60 -22.78
N ALA A 43 -2.45 3.58 -22.15
CA ALA A 43 -3.52 4.53 -22.47
C ALA A 43 -3.07 5.98 -22.26
N LEU A 44 -2.35 6.28 -21.19
CA LEU A 44 -1.80 7.61 -20.92
C LEU A 44 -0.77 8.06 -21.96
N ILE A 45 0.12 7.15 -22.39
CA ILE A 45 1.09 7.46 -23.44
C ILE A 45 0.36 7.77 -24.76
N VAL A 46 -0.63 6.95 -25.12
CA VAL A 46 -1.40 7.13 -26.35
C VAL A 46 -2.17 8.45 -26.33
N SER A 47 -2.85 8.80 -25.24
CA SER A 47 -3.59 10.07 -25.13
C SER A 47 -2.65 11.27 -25.24
N THR A 48 -1.51 11.24 -24.55
CA THR A 48 -0.51 12.33 -24.57
C THR A 48 0.07 12.55 -25.97
N ILE A 49 0.28 11.49 -26.75
CA ILE A 49 0.78 11.60 -28.13
C ILE A 49 -0.29 12.15 -29.07
N GLN A 50 -1.55 11.72 -28.93
CA GLN A 50 -2.66 12.16 -29.77
C GLN A 50 -2.97 13.65 -29.62
N GLU A 51 -2.85 14.17 -28.40
CA GLU A 51 -3.18 15.57 -28.07
C GLU A 51 -2.00 16.54 -28.31
N GLY A 52 -0.83 16.04 -28.71
CA GLY A 52 0.35 16.87 -28.96
C GLY A 52 1.16 17.14 -27.70
N VAL A 53 2.29 16.44 -27.56
CA VAL A 53 3.14 16.43 -26.35
C VAL A 53 3.55 17.83 -25.87
N ALA A 54 3.89 18.74 -26.79
CA ALA A 54 4.38 20.06 -26.43
C ALA A 54 3.28 20.97 -25.83
N GLU A 55 2.07 20.94 -26.39
CA GLU A 55 0.94 21.75 -25.93
C GLU A 55 0.37 21.20 -24.62
N HIS A 56 0.33 19.88 -24.49
CA HIS A 56 -0.20 19.19 -23.32
C HIS A 56 0.70 19.28 -22.07
N LEU A 57 2.02 19.43 -22.24
CA LEU A 57 2.97 19.59 -21.12
C LEU A 57 3.19 21.03 -20.68
N LEU A 58 2.87 22.01 -21.54
CA LEU A 58 3.00 23.43 -21.22
C LEU A 58 1.77 24.00 -20.51
N ASP A 59 0.64 23.29 -20.61
CA ASP A 59 -0.57 23.62 -19.87
C ASP A 59 -0.55 23.01 -18.45
N TYR A 60 -0.82 23.85 -17.44
CA TYR A 60 -0.73 23.48 -16.04
C TYR A 60 -1.75 22.39 -15.66
N ASP A 61 -2.99 22.51 -16.13
CA ASP A 61 -4.07 21.58 -15.79
C ASP A 61 -3.83 20.20 -16.42
N ASN A 62 -3.39 20.19 -17.69
CA ASN A 62 -3.00 18.95 -18.38
C ASN A 62 -1.79 18.28 -17.72
N PHE A 63 -0.77 19.06 -17.33
CA PHE A 63 0.38 18.52 -16.61
C PHE A 63 -0.01 17.93 -15.25
N GLN A 64 -0.87 18.62 -14.49
CA GLN A 64 -1.41 18.12 -13.22
C GLN A 64 -2.21 16.82 -13.42
N ASN A 65 -3.00 16.71 -14.49
CA ASN A 65 -3.74 15.49 -14.83
C ASN A 65 -2.81 14.32 -15.17
N ILE A 66 -1.74 14.54 -15.95
CA ILE A 66 -0.75 13.50 -16.24
C ILE A 66 -0.08 13.02 -14.95
N LEU A 67 0.35 13.95 -14.09
CA LEU A 67 0.93 13.61 -12.78
C LEU A 67 -0.06 12.81 -11.91
N SER A 68 -1.34 13.17 -11.94
CA SER A 68 -2.41 12.47 -11.25
C SER A 68 -2.48 11.00 -11.65
N TYR A 69 -2.60 10.74 -12.95
CA TYR A 69 -2.63 9.38 -13.48
C TYR A 69 -1.35 8.60 -13.16
N LEU A 70 -0.18 9.21 -13.34
CA LEU A 70 1.10 8.56 -13.02
C LEU A 70 1.16 8.14 -11.55
N LEU A 71 0.72 8.99 -10.62
CA LEU A 71 0.76 8.69 -9.19
C LEU A 71 -0.24 7.60 -8.80
N ILE A 72 -1.41 7.53 -9.45
CA ILE A 72 -2.36 6.41 -9.29
C ILE A 72 -1.74 5.10 -9.76
N LEU A 73 -1.06 5.10 -10.92
CA LEU A 73 -0.38 3.91 -11.45
C LEU A 73 0.69 3.40 -10.49
N ILE A 74 1.48 4.30 -9.90
CA ILE A 74 2.52 3.91 -8.94
C ILE A 74 1.90 3.34 -7.66
N ILE A 75 0.81 3.93 -7.15
CA ILE A 75 0.08 3.37 -6.00
C ILE A 75 -0.44 1.95 -6.33
N GLY A 76 -0.97 1.74 -7.54
CA GLY A 76 -1.38 0.41 -7.99
C GLY A 76 -0.24 -0.61 -7.95
N LEU A 77 0.96 -0.23 -8.43
CA LEU A 77 2.13 -1.10 -8.39
C LEU A 77 2.59 -1.40 -6.95
N GLU A 78 2.60 -0.40 -6.07
CA GLU A 78 2.95 -0.59 -4.65
C GLU A 78 1.98 -1.56 -3.98
N LEU A 79 0.67 -1.42 -4.21
CA LEU A 79 -0.34 -2.33 -3.69
C LEU A 79 -0.14 -3.77 -4.21
N ALA A 80 0.21 -3.95 -5.48
CA ALA A 80 0.49 -5.28 -6.04
C ALA A 80 1.70 -5.94 -5.36
N ILE A 81 2.79 -5.19 -5.12
CA ILE A 81 3.98 -5.70 -4.42
C ILE A 81 3.64 -6.06 -2.98
N MET A 82 2.83 -5.25 -2.30
CA MET A 82 2.41 -5.51 -0.92
C MET A 82 1.52 -6.75 -0.78
N LEU A 83 0.64 -7.00 -1.75
CA LEU A 83 -0.18 -8.22 -1.78
C LEU A 83 0.70 -9.47 -1.87
N ILE A 84 1.75 -9.43 -2.69
CA ILE A 84 2.63 -10.59 -2.89
C ILE A 84 3.57 -10.80 -1.70
N GLN A 85 4.21 -9.74 -1.21
CA GLN A 85 5.34 -9.90 -0.28
C GLN A 85 4.96 -10.19 1.17
N HIS A 86 3.68 -10.22 1.56
CA HIS A 86 3.23 -10.59 2.92
C HIS A 86 4.06 -9.97 4.06
N GLN A 87 4.61 -8.78 3.81
CA GLN A 87 5.42 -8.02 4.76
C GLN A 87 4.57 -6.80 5.15
N PRO A 88 3.63 -6.97 6.10
CA PRO A 88 2.82 -5.86 6.62
C PRO A 88 3.67 -4.83 7.39
N SER A 89 4.99 -5.04 7.52
CA SER A 89 5.86 -4.22 8.37
C SER A 89 5.89 -2.75 7.98
N ASN A 90 5.33 -2.38 6.83
CA ASN A 90 5.29 -1.00 6.36
C ASN A 90 3.93 -0.59 5.75
N ILE A 91 2.82 -1.25 6.12
CA ILE A 91 1.49 -0.83 5.59
C ILE A 91 1.21 0.64 5.90
N VAL A 92 1.61 1.09 7.09
CA VAL A 92 1.52 2.50 7.51
C VAL A 92 2.39 3.41 6.65
N ASP A 93 3.56 2.95 6.20
CA ASP A 93 4.47 3.74 5.36
C ASP A 93 3.90 3.92 3.96
N VAL A 94 3.32 2.87 3.39
CA VAL A 94 2.64 2.96 2.10
C VAL A 94 1.40 3.82 2.21
N MET A 95 0.65 3.74 3.32
CA MET A 95 -0.48 4.64 3.57
C MET A 95 -0.06 6.10 3.70
N ILE A 96 1.03 6.41 4.41
CA ILE A 96 1.59 7.76 4.51
C ILE A 96 1.97 8.27 3.11
N TYR A 97 2.66 7.45 2.32
CA TYR A 97 3.12 7.84 0.99
C TYR A 97 1.98 8.05 -0.01
N ALA A 98 1.02 7.13 -0.03
CA ALA A 98 -0.18 7.24 -0.85
C ALA A 98 -0.99 8.50 -0.50
N THR A 99 -1.13 8.79 0.80
CA THR A 99 -1.85 9.99 1.27
C THR A 99 -1.11 11.27 0.89
N ALA A 100 0.21 11.31 1.10
CA ALA A 100 1.04 12.46 0.74
C ALA A 100 0.99 12.78 -0.76
N ARG A 101 1.12 11.76 -1.61
CA ARG A 101 1.01 11.91 -3.06
C ARG A 101 -0.39 12.36 -3.48
N LYS A 102 -1.44 11.76 -2.91
CA LYS A 102 -2.82 12.16 -3.21
C LYS A 102 -3.06 13.64 -2.85
N MET A 103 -2.51 14.12 -1.74
CA MET A 103 -2.60 15.52 -1.35
C MET A 103 -1.97 16.46 -2.38
N LEU A 104 -0.76 16.15 -2.89
CA LEU A 104 -0.08 17.00 -3.89
C LEU A 104 -0.88 17.20 -5.19
N ILE A 105 -1.74 16.24 -5.52
CA ILE A 105 -2.49 16.22 -6.78
C ILE A 105 -3.89 16.82 -6.61
N TYR A 106 -4.55 16.54 -5.48
CA TYR A 106 -5.98 16.76 -5.31
C TYR A 106 -6.35 17.81 -4.27
N SER A 107 -5.39 18.37 -3.50
CA SER A 107 -5.72 19.46 -2.57
C SER A 107 -5.88 20.77 -3.32
N THR A 108 -7.10 21.04 -3.80
CA THR A 108 -7.46 22.33 -4.40
C THR A 108 -7.74 23.38 -3.34
N ASP A 109 -8.29 22.95 -2.20
CA ASP A 109 -8.64 23.82 -1.08
C ASP A 109 -7.62 23.74 0.07
N MET A 110 -7.32 24.88 0.68
CA MET A 110 -6.40 24.97 1.81
C MET A 110 -6.84 24.11 3.01
N VAL A 111 -8.15 23.93 3.19
CA VAL A 111 -8.73 23.11 4.26
C VAL A 111 -8.47 21.62 4.01
N ASP A 112 -8.64 21.15 2.77
CA ASP A 112 -8.37 19.76 2.38
C ASP A 112 -6.89 19.43 2.54
N GLY A 113 -6.01 20.38 2.17
CA GLY A 113 -4.58 20.26 2.43
C GLY A 113 -4.26 20.14 3.93
N LEU A 114 -4.89 20.97 4.77
CA LEU A 114 -4.71 20.92 6.22
C LEU A 114 -5.16 19.58 6.82
N ILE A 115 -6.31 19.06 6.39
CA ILE A 115 -6.83 17.75 6.80
C ILE A 115 -5.87 16.63 6.35
N GLY A 116 -5.32 16.73 5.14
CA GLY A 116 -4.30 15.82 4.62
C GLY A 116 -3.05 15.77 5.51
N VAL A 117 -2.52 16.94 5.89
CA VAL A 117 -1.37 17.05 6.80
C VAL A 117 -1.67 16.45 8.18
N ILE A 118 -2.84 16.76 8.76
CA ILE A 118 -3.27 16.19 10.05
C ILE A 118 -3.37 14.66 9.94
N SER A 119 -3.92 14.15 8.85
CA SER A 119 -4.04 12.70 8.61
C SER A 119 -2.68 12.01 8.55
N ILE A 120 -1.71 12.60 7.83
CA ILE A 120 -0.33 12.10 7.80
C ILE A 120 0.30 12.14 9.19
N GLY A 121 0.07 13.21 9.96
CA GLY A 121 0.54 13.34 11.34
C GLY A 121 0.02 12.21 12.25
N ILE A 122 -1.27 11.87 12.13
CA ILE A 122 -1.88 10.76 12.88
C ILE A 122 -1.25 9.42 12.48
N LEU A 123 -1.11 9.15 11.18
CA LEU A 123 -0.45 7.93 10.69
C LEU A 123 0.99 7.82 11.19
N PHE A 124 1.71 8.93 11.26
CA PHE A 124 3.06 8.99 11.79
C PHE A 124 3.11 8.66 13.30
N ILE A 125 2.17 9.17 14.09
CA ILE A 125 2.04 8.82 15.51
C ILE A 125 1.78 7.32 15.69
N ILE A 126 0.87 6.75 14.89
CA ILE A 126 0.57 5.31 14.90
C ILE A 126 1.82 4.49 14.57
N LYS A 127 2.59 4.89 13.55
CA LYS A 127 3.86 4.25 13.19
C LYS A 127 4.82 4.22 14.37
N VAL A 128 5.01 5.37 15.04
CA VAL A 128 5.91 5.48 16.19
C VAL A 128 5.43 4.59 17.34
N ALA A 129 4.13 4.56 17.62
CA ALA A 129 3.56 3.72 18.68
C ALA A 129 3.77 2.23 18.39
N LEU A 130 3.49 1.78 17.16
CA LEU A 130 3.68 0.40 16.73
C LEU A 130 5.15 -0.02 16.81
N TYR A 131 6.06 0.87 16.38
CA TYR A 131 7.50 0.62 16.45
C TYR A 131 8.00 0.45 17.89
N ARG A 132 7.54 1.30 18.81
CA ARG A 132 7.86 1.21 20.24
C ARG A 132 7.36 -0.10 20.85
N ALA A 133 6.12 -0.51 20.53
CA ALA A 133 5.56 -1.77 21.02
C ALA A 133 6.40 -2.98 20.58
N LYS A 134 6.82 -3.01 19.30
CA LYS A 134 7.66 -4.09 18.75
C LYS A 134 9.01 -4.20 19.47
N ILE A 135 9.64 -3.08 19.82
CA ILE A 135 10.91 -3.05 20.57
C ILE A 135 10.75 -3.55 22.02
N SER A 136 9.64 -3.24 22.67
CA SER A 136 9.37 -3.70 24.04
C SER A 136 9.17 -5.22 24.13
N GLU A 137 8.55 -5.82 23.12
CA GLU A 137 8.37 -7.27 23.01
C GLU A 137 9.72 -7.98 22.81
N ASP A 138 10.55 -7.51 21.85
CA ASP A 138 11.86 -8.10 21.55
C ASP A 138 12.81 -8.06 22.76
N ASN A 139 12.85 -6.93 23.49
CA ASN A 139 13.63 -6.79 24.72
C ASN A 139 13.13 -7.69 25.87
N SER A 140 11.83 -8.02 25.89
CA SER A 140 11.28 -8.94 26.89
C SER A 140 11.67 -10.38 26.60
N THR A 141 11.68 -10.81 25.33
CA THR A 141 12.15 -12.15 24.93
C THR A 141 13.64 -12.37 25.19
N LYS A 142 14.49 -11.35 25.00
CA LYS A 142 15.93 -11.43 25.28
C LYS A 142 16.28 -11.51 26.77
N LYS A 143 15.37 -11.13 27.67
CA LYS A 143 15.59 -11.17 29.13
C LYS A 143 15.39 -12.55 29.75
N TYR A 144 14.79 -13.49 29.01
CA TYR A 144 14.53 -14.88 29.46
C TYR A 144 15.36 -15.94 28.71
N THR A 145 16.31 -15.52 27.87
CA THR A 145 17.31 -16.38 27.23
C THR A 145 18.69 -16.00 27.75
#